data_AF-Q9F1G4-F1
#
_entry.id   AF-Q9F1G4-F1
#
_cell.length_a   1.000
_cell.length_b   1.000
_cell.length_c   1.000
_cell.angle_alpha   90.00
_cell.angle_beta   90.00
_cell.angle_gamma   90.00
#
_symmetry.space_group_name_H-M   'P 1'
#
loop_
_entity.id
_entity.type
_entity.pdbx_description
1 polymer ?
#
loop_
_entity_poly.entity_id
_entity_poly.type
_entity_poly.pdbx_seq_one_letter_code
_entity_poly.pdbx_strand_id
1 'polypeptide(L)'
;MVFFLLFFLISLFLLMSFGRLNTLTRLAMQKQVNREEIIESVNKGVAASDQLKYDGMKLVDRLFTVSSKLEGKEYWEEQITPYLAAGLRAEDLGLDKTNDDRVARNVRFIRLETVDYKESLYSLYYDVRFTEGKEWRQVQVILPVSYAENELKLLDRPTLMNLAKTSESNKVVYDEQRFIPKGKEVNEEETKKLTEFTNRFFELYVKNDEKLGLIANVKGLEHATLEKVDITSLRETGQGIYDVRGTYQFSYEGKSPLTSNFSLQIEATKDSYFIKKMNGV
;
A
#
# COMPACT_ATOMS: atom_id res chain seq x y z
N MET A 1 31.88 -56.29 -50.51
CA MET A 1 30.44 -56.04 -50.26
C MET A 1 30.09 -55.83 -48.78
N VAL A 2 30.60 -56.66 -47.85
CA VAL A 2 30.30 -56.53 -46.40
C VAL A 2 30.63 -55.14 -45.83
N PHE A 3 31.75 -54.53 -46.23
CA PHE A 3 32.14 -53.19 -45.80
C PHE A 3 31.12 -52.09 -46.18
N PHE A 4 30.62 -52.11 -47.41
CA PHE A 4 29.64 -51.12 -47.88
C PHE A 4 28.30 -51.26 -47.16
N LEU A 5 27.90 -52.50 -46.82
CA LEU A 5 26.65 -52.77 -46.11
C LEU A 5 26.74 -52.30 -44.65
N LEU A 6 27.90 -52.49 -44.02
CA LEU A 6 28.16 -52.01 -42.66
C LEU A 6 28.24 -50.48 -42.59
N PHE A 7 28.87 -49.85 -43.58
CA PHE A 7 28.91 -48.39 -43.72
C PHE A 7 27.50 -47.80 -43.88
N PHE A 8 26.67 -48.45 -44.71
CA PHE A 8 25.29 -48.00 -44.92
C PHE A 8 24.46 -48.09 -43.62
N LEU A 9 24.58 -49.20 -42.87
CA LEU A 9 23.88 -49.35 -41.58
C LEU A 9 24.32 -48.33 -40.53
N ILE A 10 25.61 -48.03 -40.43
CA ILE A 10 26.14 -47.01 -39.51
C ILE A 10 25.64 -45.62 -39.91
N SER A 11 25.65 -45.30 -41.21
CA SER A 11 25.15 -44.01 -41.71
C SER A 11 23.65 -43.82 -41.45
N LEU A 12 22.84 -44.88 -41.61
CA LEU A 12 21.41 -44.87 -41.32
C LEU A 12 21.14 -44.67 -39.81
N PHE A 13 21.94 -45.34 -38.97
CA PHE A 13 21.84 -45.22 -37.51
C PHE A 13 22.23 -43.81 -37.02
N LEU A 14 23.28 -43.22 -37.60
CA LEU A 14 23.67 -41.83 -37.30
C LEU A 14 22.59 -40.84 -37.73
N LEU A 15 22.00 -40.99 -38.93
CA LEU A 15 20.89 -40.16 -39.41
C LEU A 15 19.66 -40.22 -38.50
N MET A 16 19.27 -41.41 -38.03
CA MET A 16 18.17 -41.56 -37.07
C MET A 16 18.51 -40.95 -35.70
N SER A 17 19.76 -41.03 -35.27
CA SER A 17 20.23 -40.47 -33.99
C SER A 17 20.20 -38.93 -33.99
N PHE A 18 20.63 -38.30 -35.10
CA PHE A 18 20.56 -36.84 -35.26
C PHE A 18 19.11 -36.33 -35.39
N GLY A 19 18.22 -37.08 -36.06
CA GLY A 19 16.80 -36.72 -36.13
C GLY A 19 16.11 -36.71 -34.76
N ARG A 20 16.50 -37.64 -33.86
CA ARG A 20 16.00 -37.71 -32.48
C ARG A 20 16.55 -36.61 -31.58
N LEU A 21 17.81 -36.19 -31.77
CA LEU A 21 18.39 -35.05 -31.06
C LEU A 21 17.67 -33.74 -31.37
N ASN A 22 17.37 -33.45 -32.64
CA ASN A 22 16.63 -32.24 -33.01
C ASN A 22 15.20 -32.19 -32.44
N THR A 23 14.54 -33.34 -32.30
CA THR A 23 13.22 -33.42 -31.68
C THR A 23 13.26 -33.30 -30.16
N LEU A 24 14.28 -33.87 -29.51
CA LEU A 24 14.54 -33.71 -28.07
C LEU A 24 14.91 -32.26 -27.70
N THR A 25 15.77 -31.60 -28.48
CA THR A 25 16.13 -30.19 -28.26
C THR A 25 14.92 -29.28 -28.47
N ARG A 26 14.09 -29.55 -29.49
CA ARG A 26 12.83 -28.82 -29.70
C ARG A 26 11.85 -29.02 -28.55
N LEU A 27 11.68 -30.25 -28.07
CA LEU A 27 10.82 -30.56 -26.91
C LEU A 27 11.35 -29.96 -25.60
N ALA A 28 12.67 -29.88 -25.43
CA ALA A 28 13.31 -29.24 -24.28
C ALA A 28 13.14 -27.71 -24.31
N MET A 29 13.27 -27.07 -25.47
CA MET A 29 13.00 -25.64 -25.65
C MET A 29 11.50 -25.31 -25.49
N GLN A 30 10.60 -26.21 -25.91
CA GLN A 30 9.15 -26.04 -25.76
C GLN A 30 8.66 -26.27 -24.30
N LYS A 31 9.40 -27.03 -23.50
CA LYS A 31 9.15 -27.25 -22.06
C LYS A 31 9.91 -26.29 -21.14
N GLN A 32 10.77 -25.43 -21.69
CA GLN A 32 11.42 -24.39 -20.91
C GLN A 32 10.37 -23.31 -20.62
N VAL A 33 9.70 -23.46 -19.48
CA VAL A 33 8.78 -22.48 -18.93
C VAL A 33 9.46 -21.12 -18.95
N ASN A 34 9.00 -20.24 -19.84
CA ASN A 34 9.58 -18.93 -20.05
C ASN A 34 9.27 -18.08 -18.81
N ARG A 35 10.23 -18.02 -17.89
CA ARG A 35 10.06 -17.36 -16.59
C ARG A 35 9.70 -15.89 -16.74
N GLU A 36 10.17 -15.23 -17.79
CA GLU A 36 9.85 -13.83 -18.10
C GLU A 36 8.38 -13.68 -18.50
N GLU A 37 7.85 -14.60 -19.31
CA GLU A 37 6.43 -14.62 -19.70
C GLU A 37 5.50 -14.95 -18.52
N ILE A 38 5.92 -15.85 -17.62
CA ILE A 38 5.19 -16.09 -16.37
C ILE A 38 5.23 -14.88 -15.45
N ILE A 39 6.41 -14.26 -15.25
CA ILE A 39 6.53 -13.06 -14.41
C ILE A 39 5.72 -11.91 -15.01
N GLU A 40 5.72 -11.75 -16.33
CA GLU A 40 4.93 -10.72 -17.02
C GLU A 40 3.43 -11.01 -16.92
N SER A 41 2.98 -12.26 -17.08
CA SER A 41 1.57 -12.64 -16.92
C SER A 41 1.09 -12.53 -15.47
N VAL A 42 1.94 -12.85 -14.48
CA VAL A 42 1.66 -12.68 -13.06
C VAL A 42 1.61 -11.20 -12.71
N ASN A 43 2.58 -10.39 -13.17
CA ASN A 43 2.57 -8.95 -12.94
C ASN A 43 1.41 -8.25 -13.64
N LYS A 44 1.03 -8.66 -14.86
CA LYS A 44 -0.18 -8.18 -15.55
C LYS A 44 -1.45 -8.61 -14.81
N GLY A 45 -1.51 -9.83 -14.29
CA GLY A 45 -2.64 -10.31 -13.49
C GLY A 45 -2.78 -9.58 -12.15
N VAL A 46 -1.67 -9.26 -11.49
CA VAL A 46 -1.65 -8.48 -10.24
C VAL A 46 -2.00 -7.01 -10.52
N ALA A 47 -1.43 -6.39 -11.55
CA ALA A 47 -1.74 -5.01 -11.94
C ALA A 47 -3.21 -4.85 -12.39
N ALA A 48 -3.75 -5.80 -13.16
CA ALA A 48 -5.17 -5.82 -13.52
C ALA A 48 -6.07 -5.98 -12.28
N SER A 49 -5.64 -6.77 -11.28
CA SER A 49 -6.35 -6.91 -10.00
C SER A 49 -6.35 -5.61 -9.19
N ASP A 50 -5.23 -4.87 -9.14
CA ASP A 50 -5.14 -3.62 -8.40
C ASP A 50 -5.87 -2.47 -9.09
N GLN A 51 -5.81 -2.41 -10.43
CA GLN A 51 -6.59 -1.46 -11.21
C GLN A 51 -8.10 -1.70 -11.06
N LEU A 52 -8.55 -2.96 -11.15
CA LEU A 52 -9.94 -3.35 -10.90
C LEU A 52 -10.39 -2.96 -9.49
N LYS A 53 -9.57 -3.19 -8.46
CA LYS A 53 -9.87 -2.76 -7.08
C LYS A 53 -10.07 -1.25 -7.02
N TYR A 54 -9.15 -0.49 -7.61
CA TYR A 54 -9.14 0.96 -7.58
C TYR A 54 -10.32 1.59 -8.34
N ASP A 55 -10.63 1.08 -9.53
CA ASP A 55 -11.78 1.53 -10.32
C ASP A 55 -13.10 1.18 -9.64
N GLY A 56 -13.19 -0.01 -9.03
CA GLY A 56 -14.33 -0.39 -8.21
C GLY A 56 -14.49 0.51 -6.97
N MET A 57 -13.38 0.91 -6.31
CA MET A 57 -13.44 1.87 -5.19
C MET A 57 -14.01 3.22 -5.64
N LYS A 58 -13.59 3.74 -6.81
CA LYS A 58 -14.12 4.98 -7.38
C LYS A 58 -15.62 4.86 -7.69
N LEU A 59 -16.03 3.74 -8.27
CA LEU A 59 -17.45 3.52 -8.57
C LEU A 59 -18.28 3.50 -7.27
N VAL A 60 -17.85 2.78 -6.24
CA VAL A 60 -18.54 2.78 -4.94
C VAL A 60 -18.59 4.19 -4.34
N ASP A 61 -17.49 4.93 -4.37
CA ASP A 61 -17.45 6.30 -3.86
C ASP A 61 -18.50 7.21 -4.54
N ARG A 62 -18.63 7.11 -5.86
CA ARG A 62 -19.65 7.81 -6.65
C ARG A 62 -21.06 7.34 -6.34
N LEU A 63 -21.30 6.02 -6.27
CA LEU A 63 -22.60 5.44 -5.95
C LEU A 63 -23.14 5.92 -4.59
N PHE A 64 -22.24 6.21 -3.64
CA PHE A 64 -22.57 6.68 -2.30
C PHE A 64 -22.42 8.19 -2.09
N THR A 65 -22.14 8.94 -3.16
CA THR A 65 -22.03 10.40 -3.12
C THR A 65 -23.09 11.02 -4.02
N VAL A 66 -24.25 11.34 -3.44
CA VAL A 66 -25.42 11.88 -4.15
C VAL A 66 -26.03 13.04 -3.38
N SER A 67 -26.39 14.10 -4.08
CA SER A 67 -27.10 15.23 -3.47
C SER A 67 -28.61 15.00 -3.42
N SER A 68 -29.28 15.60 -2.44
CA SER A 68 -30.74 15.63 -2.41
C SER A 68 -31.35 16.57 -3.46
N LYS A 69 -30.57 17.51 -4.02
CA LYS A 69 -31.00 18.45 -5.06
C LYS A 69 -31.01 17.83 -6.45
N LEU A 70 -31.89 18.33 -7.32
CA LEU A 70 -32.07 17.80 -8.68
C LEU A 70 -30.78 17.88 -9.50
N GLU A 71 -30.09 19.01 -9.48
CA GLU A 71 -28.87 19.21 -10.27
C GLU A 71 -27.76 18.25 -9.84
N GLY A 72 -27.69 17.94 -8.54
CA GLY A 72 -26.73 16.97 -8.02
C GLY A 72 -27.11 15.52 -8.32
N LYS A 73 -28.39 15.22 -8.56
CA LYS A 73 -28.83 13.89 -9.04
C LYS A 73 -28.51 13.69 -10.52
N GLU A 74 -28.72 14.72 -11.34
CA GLU A 74 -28.31 14.72 -12.75
C GLU A 74 -26.80 14.55 -12.88
N TYR A 75 -26.02 15.30 -12.10
CA TYR A 75 -24.56 15.13 -12.04
C TYR A 75 -24.16 13.71 -11.60
N TRP A 76 -24.84 13.14 -10.60
CA TRP A 76 -24.58 11.78 -10.16
C TRP A 76 -24.83 10.76 -11.28
N GLU A 77 -25.95 10.88 -11.99
CA GLU A 77 -26.29 10.03 -13.13
C GLU A 77 -25.22 10.10 -14.24
N GLU A 78 -24.76 11.30 -14.59
CA GLU A 78 -23.66 11.48 -15.55
C GLU A 78 -22.36 10.79 -15.09
N GLN A 79 -22.05 10.83 -13.80
CA GLN A 79 -20.82 10.26 -13.26
C GLN A 79 -20.82 8.73 -13.19
N ILE A 80 -21.99 8.10 -13.06
CA ILE A 80 -22.10 6.64 -12.96
C ILE A 80 -22.41 5.96 -14.29
N THR A 81 -23.10 6.64 -15.21
CA THR A 81 -23.51 6.08 -16.51
C THR A 81 -22.36 5.42 -17.29
N PRO A 82 -21.12 5.96 -17.33
CA PRO A 82 -20.00 5.31 -18.01
C PRO A 82 -19.63 3.92 -17.46
N TYR A 83 -20.00 3.65 -16.21
CA TYR A 83 -19.77 2.38 -15.54
C TYR A 83 -20.91 1.40 -15.70
N LEU A 84 -22.07 1.77 -16.27
CA LEU A 84 -23.21 0.86 -16.36
C LEU A 84 -23.08 -0.04 -17.59
N ALA A 85 -23.42 -1.32 -17.44
CA ALA A 85 -23.57 -2.21 -18.58
C ALA A 85 -24.72 -1.73 -19.49
N ALA A 86 -24.66 -2.08 -20.77
CA ALA A 86 -25.71 -1.73 -21.72
C ALA A 86 -27.08 -2.23 -21.25
N GLY A 87 -28.05 -1.33 -21.18
CA GLY A 87 -29.41 -1.64 -20.71
C GLY A 87 -29.66 -1.42 -19.22
N LEU A 88 -28.60 -1.20 -18.41
CA LEU A 88 -28.73 -0.80 -17.00
C LEU A 88 -28.73 0.73 -16.90
N ARG A 89 -29.73 1.31 -16.23
CA ARG A 89 -29.83 2.76 -16.04
C ARG A 89 -29.55 3.14 -14.59
N ALA A 90 -29.14 4.39 -14.38
CA ALA A 90 -28.85 4.94 -13.06
C ALA A 90 -30.00 4.75 -12.06
N GLU A 91 -31.24 4.98 -12.51
CA GLU A 91 -32.46 4.83 -11.70
C GLU A 91 -32.73 3.38 -11.25
N ASP A 92 -32.25 2.38 -11.99
CA ASP A 92 -32.45 0.97 -11.67
C ASP A 92 -31.64 0.54 -10.42
N LEU A 93 -30.61 1.31 -10.08
CA LEU A 93 -29.77 1.09 -8.90
C LEU A 93 -30.48 1.44 -7.59
N GLY A 94 -31.44 2.37 -7.63
CA GLY A 94 -32.22 2.81 -6.47
C GLY A 94 -31.41 3.53 -5.38
N LEU A 95 -30.27 4.13 -5.73
CA LEU A 95 -29.38 4.85 -4.79
C LEU A 95 -29.56 6.37 -4.84
N ASP A 96 -30.26 6.88 -5.86
CA ASP A 96 -30.56 8.28 -6.15
C ASP A 96 -31.64 8.88 -5.22
N LYS A 97 -32.40 8.02 -4.55
CA LYS A 97 -33.47 8.41 -3.62
C LYS A 97 -32.89 8.70 -2.24
N THR A 98 -32.55 9.95 -2.01
CA THR A 98 -32.12 10.47 -0.71
C THR A 98 -32.89 11.74 -0.32
N ASN A 99 -33.18 11.88 0.98
CA ASN A 99 -33.80 13.08 1.56
C ASN A 99 -32.76 14.14 1.91
N ASP A 100 -31.54 13.70 2.23
CA ASP A 100 -30.39 14.55 2.58
C ASP A 100 -29.21 14.25 1.66
N ASP A 101 -28.21 15.12 1.61
CA ASP A 101 -26.98 14.81 0.88
C ASP A 101 -26.31 13.57 1.49
N ARG A 102 -25.99 12.60 0.63
CA ARG A 102 -25.17 11.43 0.97
C ARG A 102 -23.77 11.64 0.44
N VAL A 103 -22.76 11.46 1.27
CA VAL A 103 -21.35 11.67 0.90
C VAL A 103 -20.53 10.49 1.41
N ALA A 104 -19.89 9.76 0.49
CA ALA A 104 -18.91 8.75 0.86
C ALA A 104 -17.70 9.42 1.55
N ARG A 105 -17.26 8.84 2.67
CA ARG A 105 -16.14 9.35 3.47
C ARG A 105 -14.95 8.41 3.44
N ASN A 106 -15.23 7.11 3.40
CA ASN A 106 -14.22 6.09 3.23
C ASN A 106 -14.82 4.88 2.51
N VAL A 107 -14.11 4.43 1.48
CA VAL A 107 -14.38 3.17 0.79
C VAL A 107 -13.15 2.31 0.96
N ARG A 108 -13.31 1.10 1.49
CA ARG A 108 -12.21 0.17 1.71
C ARG A 108 -12.52 -1.15 1.01
N PHE A 109 -11.63 -1.57 0.12
CA PHE A 109 -11.71 -2.89 -0.49
C PHE A 109 -11.52 -3.99 0.57
N ILE A 110 -12.38 -5.01 0.53
CA ILE A 110 -12.35 -6.18 1.42
C ILE A 110 -11.75 -7.37 0.67
N ARG A 111 -12.38 -7.78 -0.43
CA ARG A 111 -12.00 -8.94 -1.23
C ARG A 111 -12.60 -8.90 -2.62
N LEU A 112 -12.03 -9.68 -3.52
CA LEU A 112 -12.52 -9.93 -4.89
C LEU A 112 -12.80 -11.42 -5.01
N GLU A 113 -13.90 -11.75 -5.66
CA GLU A 113 -14.28 -13.12 -5.98
C GLU A 113 -14.55 -13.23 -7.48
N THR A 114 -13.85 -14.15 -8.16
CA THR A 114 -14.09 -14.41 -9.59
C THR A 114 -15.33 -15.28 -9.73
N VAL A 115 -16.33 -14.77 -10.44
CA VAL A 115 -17.58 -15.49 -10.73
C VAL A 115 -17.41 -16.32 -11.99
N ASP A 116 -16.92 -15.71 -13.07
CA ASP A 116 -16.57 -16.39 -14.32
C ASP A 116 -15.30 -15.76 -14.90
N TYR A 117 -14.26 -16.57 -15.08
CA TYR A 117 -12.98 -16.10 -15.63
C TYR A 117 -13.04 -15.85 -17.14
N LYS A 118 -13.84 -16.60 -17.89
CA LYS A 118 -13.94 -16.49 -19.36
C LYS A 118 -14.70 -15.25 -19.77
N GLU A 119 -15.71 -14.89 -18.99
CA GLU A 119 -16.53 -13.70 -19.21
C GLU A 119 -16.02 -12.48 -18.41
N SER A 120 -14.89 -12.64 -17.71
CA SER A 120 -14.28 -11.61 -16.86
C SER A 120 -15.27 -11.01 -15.85
N LEU A 121 -16.04 -11.86 -15.18
CA LEU A 121 -17.06 -11.48 -14.20
C LEU A 121 -16.53 -11.63 -12.77
N TYR A 122 -16.74 -10.60 -11.96
CA TYR A 122 -16.22 -10.51 -10.60
C TYR A 122 -17.27 -9.97 -9.64
N SER A 123 -17.19 -10.41 -8.39
CA SER A 123 -17.87 -9.78 -7.25
C SER A 123 -16.83 -9.06 -6.38
N LEU A 124 -16.94 -7.74 -6.30
CA LEU A 124 -16.05 -6.91 -5.49
C LEU A 124 -16.72 -6.53 -4.18
N TYR A 125 -16.03 -6.73 -3.07
CA TYR A 125 -16.56 -6.50 -1.73
C TYR A 125 -15.89 -5.27 -1.13
N TYR A 126 -16.70 -4.35 -0.61
CA TYR A 126 -16.25 -3.08 -0.02
C TYR A 126 -16.88 -2.85 1.34
N ASP A 127 -16.17 -2.12 2.19
CA ASP A 127 -16.68 -1.51 3.40
C ASP A 127 -16.80 0.00 3.14
N VAL A 128 -18.01 0.55 3.32
CA VAL A 128 -18.32 1.93 2.95
C VAL A 128 -18.83 2.68 4.17
N ARG A 129 -18.10 3.73 4.53
CA ARG A 129 -18.52 4.72 5.53
C ARG A 129 -18.96 5.99 4.81
N PHE A 130 -20.15 6.45 5.13
CA PHE A 130 -20.73 7.63 4.51
C PHE A 130 -21.54 8.44 5.52
N THR A 131 -21.72 9.71 5.20
CA THR A 131 -22.66 10.59 5.92
C THR A 131 -23.92 10.75 5.10
N GLU A 132 -25.07 10.73 5.74
CA GLU A 132 -26.36 11.10 5.14
C GLU A 132 -26.95 12.21 6.01
N GLY A 133 -26.91 13.44 5.51
CA GLY A 133 -27.08 14.63 6.36
C GLY A 133 -25.99 14.69 7.44
N LYS A 134 -26.39 14.61 8.71
CA LYS A 134 -25.48 14.61 9.88
C LYS A 134 -25.16 13.21 10.40
N GLU A 135 -25.89 12.19 9.94
CA GLU A 135 -25.79 10.84 10.47
C GLU A 135 -24.66 10.06 9.79
N TRP A 136 -23.90 9.32 10.60
CA TRP A 136 -22.89 8.41 10.10
C TRP A 136 -23.48 7.02 9.88
N ARG A 137 -23.22 6.45 8.71
CA ARG A 137 -23.61 5.08 8.37
C ARG A 137 -22.40 4.30 7.87
N GLN A 138 -22.44 2.99 8.08
CA GLN A 138 -21.46 2.05 7.57
C GLN A 138 -22.14 0.78 7.06
N VAL A 139 -21.82 0.35 5.84
CA VAL A 139 -22.38 -0.84 5.19
C VAL A 139 -21.29 -1.60 4.44
N GLN A 140 -21.47 -2.90 4.27
CA GLN A 140 -20.70 -3.66 3.28
C GLN A 140 -21.44 -3.65 1.95
N VAL A 141 -20.70 -3.52 0.85
CA VAL A 141 -21.23 -3.44 -0.51
C VAL A 141 -20.61 -4.54 -1.36
N ILE A 142 -21.44 -5.27 -2.09
CA ILE A 142 -21.01 -6.18 -3.14
C ILE A 142 -21.34 -5.54 -4.49
N LEU A 143 -20.32 -5.33 -5.32
CA LEU A 143 -20.47 -4.89 -6.71
C LEU A 143 -20.31 -6.07 -7.67
N PRO A 144 -21.36 -6.46 -8.42
CA PRO A 144 -21.24 -7.39 -9.53
C PRO A 144 -20.74 -6.65 -10.78
N VAL A 145 -19.53 -6.98 -11.25
CA VAL A 145 -18.88 -6.24 -12.34
C VAL A 145 -18.31 -7.17 -13.40
N SER A 146 -18.25 -6.68 -14.63
CA SER A 146 -17.34 -7.19 -15.66
C SER A 146 -16.13 -6.25 -15.76
N TYR A 147 -14.95 -6.82 -15.99
CA TYR A 147 -13.73 -6.05 -16.22
C TYR A 147 -12.98 -6.56 -17.44
N ALA A 148 -13.06 -5.82 -18.54
CA ALA A 148 -12.42 -6.16 -19.80
C ALA A 148 -11.86 -4.89 -20.45
N GLU A 149 -10.74 -5.02 -21.17
CA GLU A 149 -10.12 -3.90 -21.90
C GLU A 149 -9.82 -2.67 -21.01
N ASN A 150 -9.51 -2.91 -19.73
CA ASN A 150 -9.34 -1.90 -18.67
C ASN A 150 -10.60 -1.06 -18.36
N GLU A 151 -11.78 -1.50 -18.79
CA GLU A 151 -13.05 -0.90 -18.43
C GLU A 151 -13.81 -1.75 -17.41
N LEU A 152 -14.34 -1.09 -16.40
CA LEU A 152 -15.24 -1.69 -15.40
C LEU A 152 -16.69 -1.39 -15.78
N LYS A 153 -17.50 -2.43 -15.92
CA LYS A 153 -18.95 -2.33 -16.11
C LYS A 153 -19.70 -2.99 -14.96
N LEU A 154 -20.56 -2.24 -14.29
CA LEU A 154 -21.53 -2.71 -13.31
C LEU A 154 -22.63 -3.47 -14.04
N LEU A 155 -22.86 -4.71 -13.62
CA LEU A 155 -23.77 -5.64 -14.29
C LEU A 155 -25.18 -5.63 -13.68
N ASP A 156 -25.27 -5.28 -12.40
CA ASP A 156 -26.52 -5.26 -11.64
C ASP A 156 -26.39 -4.33 -10.43
N ARG A 157 -27.50 -4.10 -9.72
CA ARG A 157 -27.54 -3.29 -8.51
C ARG A 157 -26.58 -3.82 -7.42
N PRO A 158 -25.89 -2.92 -6.70
CA PRO A 158 -25.06 -3.33 -5.57
C PRO A 158 -25.88 -4.00 -4.47
N THR A 159 -25.32 -5.04 -3.85
CA THR A 159 -25.91 -5.65 -2.65
C THR A 159 -25.37 -4.98 -1.39
N LEU A 160 -26.26 -4.49 -0.53
CA LEU A 160 -25.90 -3.87 0.76
C LEU A 160 -26.08 -4.88 1.89
N MET A 161 -25.04 -5.06 2.70
CA MET A 161 -25.01 -5.98 3.82
C MET A 161 -24.63 -5.27 5.11
N ASN A 162 -25.14 -5.79 6.22
CA ASN A 162 -24.65 -5.41 7.55
C ASN A 162 -23.20 -5.86 7.71
N LEU A 163 -22.43 -5.12 8.51
CA LEU A 163 -21.06 -5.48 8.83
C LEU A 163 -21.00 -6.88 9.45
N ALA A 164 -20.29 -7.79 8.79
CA ALA A 164 -19.85 -9.01 9.46
C ALA A 164 -18.98 -8.60 10.65
N LYS A 165 -19.29 -9.11 11.86
CA LYS A 165 -18.43 -8.90 13.03
C LYS A 165 -17.05 -9.48 12.69
N THR A 166 -16.07 -8.61 12.50
CA THR A 166 -14.68 -9.02 12.37
C THR A 166 -14.23 -9.55 13.73
N SER A 167 -13.99 -10.85 13.83
CA SER A 167 -13.21 -11.37 14.96
C SER A 167 -11.79 -10.84 14.85
N GLU A 168 -11.26 -10.22 15.91
CA GLU A 168 -9.85 -9.82 15.95
C GLU A 168 -8.97 -11.05 15.73
N SER A 169 -8.35 -11.15 14.55
CA SER A 169 -7.45 -12.25 14.21
C SER A 169 -6.05 -12.06 14.80
N ASN A 170 -5.67 -10.81 15.05
CA ASN A 170 -4.36 -10.45 15.58
C ASN A 170 -4.41 -10.38 17.11
N LYS A 171 -3.73 -11.32 17.77
CA LYS A 171 -3.65 -11.43 19.24
C LYS A 171 -2.36 -10.84 19.83
N VAL A 172 -1.63 -10.04 19.05
CA VAL A 172 -0.37 -9.47 19.53
C VAL A 172 -0.65 -8.54 20.71
N VAL A 173 -0.09 -8.88 21.86
CA VAL A 173 -0.14 -8.05 23.07
C VAL A 173 0.85 -6.89 22.91
N TYR A 174 0.43 -5.70 23.33
CA TYR A 174 1.26 -4.51 23.38
C TYR A 174 2.47 -4.71 24.30
N ASP A 175 3.64 -4.27 23.86
CA ASP A 175 4.88 -4.31 24.61
C ASP A 175 5.73 -3.09 24.20
N GLU A 176 5.88 -2.15 25.12
CA GLU A 176 6.64 -0.91 24.93
C GLU A 176 8.14 -1.14 24.74
N GLN A 177 8.67 -2.26 25.24
CA GLN A 177 10.11 -2.57 25.20
C GLN A 177 10.52 -3.27 23.91
N ARG A 178 9.54 -3.76 23.12
CA ARG A 178 9.76 -4.62 21.95
C ARG A 178 10.74 -4.06 20.92
N PHE A 179 10.82 -2.74 20.82
CA PHE A 179 11.64 -2.06 19.82
C PHE A 179 12.89 -1.40 20.39
N ILE A 180 13.21 -1.55 21.68
CA ILE A 180 14.44 -0.96 22.26
C ILE A 180 15.65 -1.79 21.81
N PRO A 181 16.65 -1.18 21.15
CA PRO A 181 17.83 -1.90 20.71
C PRO A 181 18.72 -2.31 21.88
N LYS A 182 19.44 -3.41 21.69
CA LYS A 182 20.48 -3.85 22.62
C LYS A 182 21.67 -2.90 22.53
N GLY A 183 22.18 -2.45 23.66
CA GLY A 183 23.35 -1.59 23.74
C GLY A 183 23.79 -1.37 25.18
N LYS A 184 24.92 -0.67 25.36
CA LYS A 184 25.44 -0.32 26.68
C LYS A 184 24.78 0.96 27.19
N GLU A 185 24.73 1.10 28.51
CA GLU A 185 24.38 2.37 29.13
C GLU A 185 25.48 3.38 28.85
N VAL A 186 25.04 4.58 28.50
CA VAL A 186 25.92 5.73 28.30
C VAL A 186 26.12 6.39 29.66
N ASN A 187 27.32 6.88 29.92
CA ASN A 187 27.63 7.56 31.17
C ASN A 187 26.84 8.88 31.31
N GLU A 188 26.79 9.44 32.52
CA GLU A 188 25.97 10.63 32.81
C GLU A 188 26.41 11.88 32.04
N GLU A 189 27.72 12.09 31.87
CA GLU A 189 28.25 13.27 31.17
C GLU A 189 27.84 13.25 29.69
N GLU A 190 28.03 12.11 29.04
CA GLU A 190 27.72 11.90 27.64
C GLU A 190 26.19 11.89 27.41
N THR A 191 25.42 11.37 28.37
CA THR A 191 23.95 11.41 28.35
C THR A 191 23.42 12.85 28.32
N LYS A 192 24.02 13.77 29.11
CA LYS A 192 23.65 15.19 29.09
C LYS A 192 23.93 15.83 27.73
N LYS A 193 25.13 15.61 27.19
CA LYS A 193 25.53 16.14 25.87
C LYS A 193 24.61 15.67 24.74
N LEU A 194 24.30 14.37 24.71
CA LEU A 194 23.39 13.78 23.72
C LEU A 194 21.95 14.27 23.90
N THR A 195 21.51 14.51 25.13
CA THR A 195 20.18 15.07 25.42
C THR A 195 20.06 16.51 24.92
N GLU A 196 21.05 17.36 25.19
CA GLU A 196 21.09 18.73 24.69
C GLU A 196 21.14 18.77 23.16
N PHE A 197 22.00 17.94 22.56
CA PHE A 197 22.09 17.81 21.12
C PHE A 197 20.76 17.35 20.49
N THR A 198 20.09 16.37 21.10
CA THR A 198 18.78 15.87 20.63
C THR A 198 17.70 16.95 20.72
N ASN A 199 17.64 17.71 21.81
CA ASN A 199 16.74 18.85 21.94
C ASN A 199 17.00 19.89 20.84
N ARG A 200 18.26 20.27 20.66
CA ARG A 200 18.66 21.25 19.65
C ARG A 200 18.33 20.78 18.23
N PHE A 201 18.55 19.49 17.95
CA PHE A 201 18.14 18.88 16.70
C PHE A 201 16.63 19.07 16.47
N PHE A 202 15.79 18.75 17.45
CA PHE A 202 14.34 18.90 17.30
C PHE A 202 13.89 20.36 17.19
N GLU A 203 14.56 21.31 17.85
CA GLU A 203 14.28 22.75 17.68
C GLU A 203 14.45 23.22 16.24
N LEU A 204 15.49 22.72 15.56
CA LEU A 204 15.77 23.01 14.16
C LEU A 204 14.88 22.19 13.23
N TYR A 205 14.64 20.92 13.57
CA TYR A 205 13.85 19.98 12.79
C TYR A 205 12.41 20.45 12.65
N VAL A 206 11.73 20.87 13.73
CA VAL A 206 10.31 21.26 13.64
C VAL A 206 10.06 22.57 12.88
N LYS A 207 11.11 23.38 12.70
CA LYS A 207 11.08 24.64 11.95
C LYS A 207 11.59 24.49 10.52
N ASN A 208 12.22 23.35 10.19
CA ASN A 208 13.03 23.15 9.00
C ASN A 208 14.05 24.28 8.81
N ASP A 209 14.75 24.62 9.90
CA ASP A 209 15.76 25.68 9.92
C ASP A 209 16.94 25.32 9.01
N GLU A 210 17.51 26.30 8.30
CA GLU A 210 18.64 26.11 7.38
C GLU A 210 19.87 25.48 8.06
N LYS A 211 20.04 25.70 9.37
CA LYS A 211 21.13 25.11 10.17
C LYS A 211 20.96 23.63 10.44
N LEU A 212 19.78 23.06 10.19
CA LEU A 212 19.53 21.62 10.34
C LEU A 212 20.52 20.80 9.50
N GLY A 213 20.82 21.28 8.28
CA GLY A 213 21.77 20.64 7.36
C GLY A 213 23.20 20.55 7.89
N LEU A 214 23.56 21.28 8.94
CA LEU A 214 24.88 21.23 9.58
C LEU A 214 25.03 20.03 10.53
N ILE A 215 23.92 19.51 11.05
CA ILE A 215 23.92 18.47 12.09
C ILE A 215 23.15 17.20 11.69
N ALA A 216 22.45 17.23 10.56
CA ALA A 216 21.68 16.11 10.04
C ALA A 216 21.46 16.23 8.53
N ASN A 217 21.37 15.11 7.83
CA ASN A 217 20.94 15.08 6.43
C ASN A 217 19.46 14.66 6.32
N VAL A 218 18.57 15.44 6.94
CA VAL A 218 17.11 15.21 6.93
C VAL A 218 16.37 16.50 6.64
N LYS A 219 15.21 16.39 5.99
CA LYS A 219 14.28 17.52 5.85
C LYS A 219 13.44 17.64 7.12
N GLY A 220 13.40 18.83 7.71
CA GLY A 220 12.58 19.13 8.87
C GLY A 220 11.09 19.20 8.57
N LEU A 221 10.28 19.31 9.63
CA LEU A 221 8.90 19.76 9.52
C LEU A 221 8.89 21.27 9.27
N GLU A 222 7.92 21.78 8.53
CA GLU A 222 7.84 23.20 8.23
C GLU A 222 6.87 23.91 9.19
N HIS A 223 7.25 25.08 9.71
CA HIS A 223 6.38 26.00 10.48
C HIS A 223 5.76 25.45 11.78
N ALA A 224 6.47 24.62 12.54
CA ALA A 224 6.05 24.23 13.88
C ALA A 224 6.97 24.80 14.98
N THR A 225 6.48 24.77 16.22
CA THR A 225 7.24 25.11 17.43
C THR A 225 7.41 23.88 18.30
N LEU A 226 8.64 23.64 18.76
CA LEU A 226 8.94 22.56 19.69
C LEU A 226 8.43 22.94 21.07
N GLU A 227 7.72 22.03 21.72
CA GLU A 227 7.28 22.20 23.11
C GLU A 227 8.14 21.39 24.06
N LYS A 228 8.42 20.13 23.72
CA LYS A 228 9.17 19.22 24.60
C LYS A 228 9.79 18.06 23.82
N VAL A 229 10.91 17.55 24.34
CA VAL A 229 11.47 16.24 23.97
C VAL A 229 11.63 15.40 25.23
N ASP A 230 11.14 14.17 25.19
CA ASP A 230 11.27 13.18 26.26
C ASP A 230 12.06 11.97 25.74
N ILE A 231 13.28 11.79 26.22
CA ILE A 231 14.12 10.64 25.86
C ILE A 231 13.76 9.47 26.78
N THR A 232 13.32 8.35 26.21
CA THR A 232 12.96 7.12 26.93
C THR A 232 14.07 6.08 26.88
N SER A 233 14.95 6.14 25.89
CA SER A 233 16.09 5.24 25.79
C SER A 233 17.28 5.94 25.15
N LEU A 234 18.46 5.70 25.71
CA LEU A 234 19.72 6.17 25.17
C LEU A 234 20.76 5.07 25.42
N ARG A 235 21.26 4.47 24.33
CA ARG A 235 22.18 3.33 24.38
C ARG A 235 23.33 3.52 23.41
N GLU A 236 24.54 3.16 23.83
CA GLU A 236 25.67 3.01 22.91
C GLU A 236 25.57 1.65 22.21
N THR A 237 25.50 1.67 20.88
CA THR A 237 25.32 0.47 20.04
C THR A 237 26.58 0.09 19.26
N GLY A 238 27.54 1.01 19.18
CA GLY A 238 28.87 0.83 18.62
C GLY A 238 29.78 1.96 19.12
N GLN A 239 31.08 1.85 18.90
CA GLN A 239 32.05 2.85 19.40
C GLN A 239 31.71 4.24 18.84
N GLY A 240 31.24 5.14 19.70
CA GLY A 240 30.82 6.50 19.30
C GLY A 240 29.51 6.54 18.48
N ILE A 241 28.71 5.48 18.50
CA ILE A 241 27.40 5.39 17.85
C ILE A 241 26.33 5.15 18.91
N TYR A 242 25.39 6.09 19.00
CA TYR A 242 24.34 6.10 20.00
C TYR A 242 22.97 5.93 19.33
N ASP A 243 22.13 5.09 19.90
CA ASP A 243 20.69 5.01 19.58
C ASP A 243 19.92 5.78 20.65
N VAL A 244 19.18 6.80 20.22
CA VAL A 244 18.35 7.64 21.09
C VAL A 244 16.90 7.50 20.67
N ARG A 245 16.02 7.21 21.63
CA ARG A 245 14.58 7.06 21.40
C ARG A 245 13.79 7.85 22.41
N GLY A 246 12.62 8.26 21.98
CA GLY A 246 11.76 9.07 22.81
C GLY A 246 10.56 9.61 22.06
N THR A 247 9.98 10.65 22.60
CA THR A 247 8.94 11.44 21.97
C THR A 247 9.36 12.90 21.86
N TYR A 248 8.86 13.58 20.84
CA TYR A 248 8.89 15.04 20.77
C TYR A 248 7.46 15.55 20.55
N GLN A 249 7.15 16.65 21.21
CA GLN A 249 5.86 17.32 21.13
C GLN A 249 6.04 18.67 20.45
N PHE A 250 5.19 18.96 19.47
CA PHE A 250 5.25 20.19 18.68
C PHE A 250 3.85 20.66 18.30
N SER A 251 3.74 21.96 18.04
CA SER A 251 2.49 22.61 17.63
C SER A 251 2.69 23.42 16.36
N TYR A 252 1.74 23.32 15.44
CA TYR A 252 1.58 24.29 14.36
C TYR A 252 0.88 25.54 14.91
N GLU A 253 1.12 26.68 14.28
CA GLU A 253 0.59 27.97 14.74
C GLU A 253 -0.93 27.94 14.99
N GLY A 254 -1.33 28.20 16.24
CA GLY A 254 -2.73 28.21 16.68
C GLY A 254 -3.42 26.84 16.74
N LYS A 255 -2.66 25.73 16.71
CA LYS A 255 -3.18 24.36 16.76
C LYS A 255 -2.81 23.64 18.06
N SER A 256 -3.52 22.55 18.33
CA SER A 256 -3.23 21.67 19.45
C SER A 256 -1.90 20.93 19.25
N PRO A 257 -1.19 20.58 20.34
CA PRO A 257 0.06 19.84 20.25
C PRO A 257 -0.10 18.45 19.68
N LEU A 258 0.90 18.02 18.91
CA LEU A 258 1.06 16.66 18.41
C LEU A 258 2.29 16.03 19.06
N THR A 259 2.17 14.76 19.45
CA THR A 259 3.28 13.97 19.98
C THR A 259 3.69 12.92 18.95
N SER A 260 4.98 12.86 18.64
CA SER A 260 5.54 11.88 17.71
C SER A 260 6.67 11.11 18.40
N ASN A 261 6.73 9.80 18.15
CA ASN A 261 7.88 8.99 18.55
C ASN A 261 9.06 9.28 17.63
N PHE A 262 10.27 9.13 18.15
CA PHE A 262 11.48 9.18 17.34
C PHE A 262 12.47 8.07 17.70
N SER A 263 13.31 7.74 16.72
CA SER A 263 14.56 6.99 16.91
C SER A 263 15.64 7.69 16.10
N LEU A 264 16.76 8.02 16.75
CA LEU A 264 17.91 8.67 16.16
C LEU A 264 19.13 7.77 16.30
N GLN A 265 19.91 7.66 15.23
CA GLN A 265 21.27 7.18 15.30
C GLN A 265 22.21 8.38 15.26
N ILE A 266 22.94 8.59 16.35
CA ILE A 266 23.84 9.72 16.54
C ILE A 266 25.27 9.21 16.49
N GLU A 267 26.09 9.82 15.65
CA GLU A 267 27.52 9.51 15.52
C GLU A 267 28.35 10.64 16.10
N ALA A 268 29.27 10.32 17.00
CA ALA A 268 30.24 11.26 17.51
C ALA A 268 31.23 11.66 16.40
N THR A 269 31.50 12.95 16.31
CA THR A 269 32.50 13.54 15.42
C THR A 269 33.65 14.10 16.26
N LYS A 270 34.68 14.69 15.62
CA LYS A 270 35.83 15.24 16.36
C LYS A 270 35.43 16.34 17.36
N ASP A 271 34.45 17.15 17.01
CA ASP A 271 34.10 18.38 17.75
C ASP A 271 32.63 18.43 18.23
N SER A 272 31.77 17.50 17.78
CA SER A 272 30.34 17.49 18.09
C SER A 272 29.68 16.14 17.74
N TYR A 273 28.37 16.13 17.51
CA TYR A 273 27.58 14.98 17.08
C TYR A 273 26.90 15.25 15.73
N PHE A 274 26.56 14.18 15.01
CA PHE A 274 25.80 14.25 13.78
C PHE A 274 24.70 13.18 13.77
N ILE A 275 23.50 13.54 13.31
CA ILE A 275 22.40 12.59 13.12
C ILE A 275 22.66 11.82 11.83
N LYS A 276 23.02 10.55 11.99
CA LYS A 276 23.28 9.63 10.89
C LYS A 276 21.97 9.09 10.29
N LYS A 277 20.99 8.80 11.14
CA LYS A 277 19.68 8.27 10.75
C LYS A 277 18.57 8.78 11.65
N MET A 278 17.38 8.94 11.08
CA MET A 278 16.16 9.25 11.81
C MET A 278 15.03 8.31 11.39
N ASN A 279 14.40 7.65 12.35
CA ASN A 279 13.27 6.73 12.16
C ASN A 279 13.55 5.61 11.13
N GLY A 280 14.80 5.17 11.04
CA GLY A 280 15.25 4.10 10.13
C GLY A 280 15.64 4.56 8.73
N VAL A 281 15.53 5.85 8.41
CA VAL A 281 15.99 6.48 7.16
C VAL A 281 17.36 7.10 7.37
#